data_AF-A0A2Z3GPM1-F1
#
_entry.id   AF-A0A2Z3GPM1-F1
#
_cell.length_a   1.000
_cell.length_b   1.000
_cell.length_c   1.000
_cell.angle_alpha   90.00
_cell.angle_beta   90.00
_cell.angle_gamma   90.00
#
_symmetry.space_group_name_H-M   'P 1'
#
loop_
_entity.id
_entity.type
_entity.pdbx_description
1 polymer ?
#
loop_
_entity_poly.entity_id
_entity_poly.type
_entity_poly.pdbx_seq_one_letter_code
_entity_poly.pdbx_strand_id
1 'polypeptide(L)'
;MKLLTSVFTLNGRVLPAGTWFTVAVCAFVIGLEIAGRYAASDLHDGAAALALVGVGLTVAVRHRREPLPWVARLAALGRRAAGSTSWLRYDHGIDLRGVPPLPRRTPPVVFVLALVLFTWGGLAAGAWAVFPAGWRAVGIYSSYTLYLALLLVLWGTLLTVACVGLFVPIAALDKWLRRWLGDTDRRGAELAAVVGYAVGVALVAWEFPPAPVLLLCLVVAVSAWAAYVPRGRDGAALLWRGSADKPVCAVPLRRVLATVIGLTALLAFAVLLTACGGRLFAPPRADDTMPFTALLGTVAAWFLPGLLCVVVVKLNGARRGDPARRTPPTLHIAGAHAGDVRSAARIARRWGWAVRTAPQAREPNHVGVEVVEEARSEATEFNPVWPLKVSLADLQLRAVKERLERRDEIKVRRQLFRGLQKLFKRASVFKGPAGGGFWLAPHWWFVEGVGREDADSASEESPPMVGPAYSRVLPRRARQHAHAVLRATQVDMIFIEDGVTFRNLERALRVLTELYDVHGGTRRAEEMHFRGVPKVRAMIHEYEPGNPFRSDLYPEPKFDDLSRVRVLHIFRDRGASEELTDQPFDFSWTPAPAPVGSAGW
;
A
#
# COMPACT_ATOMS: atom_id res chain seq x y z
N MET A 1 35.92 -6.65 -2.11
CA MET A 1 36.00 -6.43 -3.58
C MET A 1 37.44 -6.28 -4.12
N LYS A 2 38.36 -5.54 -3.47
CA LYS A 2 39.75 -5.37 -3.96
C LYS A 2 40.57 -6.66 -4.14
N LEU A 3 40.31 -7.70 -3.33
CA LEU A 3 40.99 -9.02 -3.42
C LEU A 3 40.54 -9.88 -4.60
N LEU A 4 39.28 -9.79 -5.04
CA LEU A 4 38.82 -10.50 -6.24
C LEU A 4 39.33 -9.81 -7.51
N THR A 5 39.50 -8.48 -7.50
CA THR A 5 40.02 -7.76 -8.67
C THR A 5 41.51 -8.01 -8.93
N SER A 6 42.33 -8.30 -7.91
CA SER A 6 43.78 -8.53 -8.09
C SER A 6 44.13 -9.92 -8.61
N VAL A 7 43.27 -10.93 -8.41
CA VAL A 7 43.50 -12.29 -8.94
C VAL A 7 43.19 -12.37 -10.44
N PHE A 8 42.33 -11.50 -10.96
CA PHE A 8 41.91 -11.50 -12.37
C PHE A 8 42.79 -10.65 -13.33
N THR A 9 43.76 -9.89 -12.83
CA THR A 9 44.63 -9.06 -13.68
C THR A 9 45.78 -9.83 -14.33
N LEU A 10 46.20 -10.96 -13.75
CA LEU A 10 47.33 -11.76 -14.27
C LEU A 10 46.99 -12.64 -15.49
N ASN A 11 45.72 -12.93 -15.75
CA ASN A 11 45.28 -13.72 -16.92
C ASN A 11 44.97 -12.90 -18.18
N GLY A 12 45.33 -11.61 -18.22
CA GLY A 12 45.00 -10.70 -19.33
C GLY A 12 45.60 -11.04 -20.70
N ARG A 13 46.45 -12.07 -20.81
CA ARG A 13 47.13 -12.48 -22.05
C ARG A 13 46.68 -13.83 -22.62
N VAL A 14 45.79 -14.58 -21.96
CA VAL A 14 45.49 -15.97 -22.35
C VAL A 14 44.50 -16.08 -23.51
N LEU A 15 43.75 -15.01 -23.83
CA LEU A 15 42.85 -14.99 -24.99
C LEU A 15 43.17 -13.79 -25.89
N PRO A 16 43.61 -14.00 -27.14
CA PRO A 16 43.88 -12.92 -28.08
C PRO A 16 42.62 -12.06 -28.29
N ALA A 17 42.80 -10.75 -28.37
CA ALA A 17 41.72 -9.78 -28.46
C ALA A 17 40.86 -9.97 -29.74
N GLY A 18 39.60 -9.54 -29.68
CA GLY A 18 38.72 -9.47 -30.85
C GLY A 18 37.99 -10.78 -31.21
N THR A 19 38.15 -11.21 -32.46
CA THR A 19 37.35 -12.28 -33.10
C THR A 19 37.49 -13.63 -32.39
N TRP A 20 38.68 -13.97 -31.88
CA TRP A 20 38.94 -15.23 -31.19
C TRP A 20 38.10 -15.44 -29.93
N PHE A 21 37.89 -14.39 -29.13
CA PHE A 21 36.99 -14.47 -27.97
C PHE A 21 35.55 -14.76 -28.38
N THR A 22 35.07 -14.14 -29.47
CA THR A 22 33.73 -14.38 -29.99
C THR A 22 33.59 -15.81 -30.53
N VAL A 23 34.60 -16.29 -31.26
CA VAL A 23 34.66 -17.70 -31.73
C VAL A 23 34.63 -18.67 -30.56
N ALA A 24 35.37 -18.40 -29.47
CA ALA A 24 35.35 -19.23 -28.27
C ALA A 24 33.97 -19.27 -27.59
N VAL A 25 33.28 -18.13 -27.48
CA VAL A 25 31.90 -18.08 -26.95
C VAL A 25 30.94 -18.84 -27.86
N CYS A 26 31.02 -18.68 -29.18
CA CYS A 26 30.20 -19.42 -30.12
C CYS A 26 30.47 -20.94 -30.05
N ALA A 27 31.74 -21.34 -30.02
CA ALA A 27 32.14 -22.74 -29.87
C ALA A 27 31.63 -23.33 -28.54
N PHE A 28 31.67 -22.56 -27.45
CA PHE A 28 31.08 -22.97 -26.17
C PHE A 28 29.57 -23.17 -26.26
N VAL A 29 28.82 -22.23 -26.85
CA VAL A 29 27.36 -22.33 -26.98
C VAL A 29 26.97 -23.52 -27.88
N ILE A 30 27.68 -23.74 -28.99
CA ILE A 30 27.49 -24.90 -29.86
C ILE A 30 27.83 -26.21 -29.11
N GLY A 31 28.94 -26.22 -28.36
CA GLY A 31 29.34 -27.35 -27.54
C GLY A 31 28.29 -27.69 -26.48
N LEU A 32 27.70 -26.67 -25.85
CA LEU A 32 26.61 -26.82 -24.89
C LEU A 32 25.36 -27.40 -25.57
N GLU A 33 25.02 -26.93 -26.76
CA GLU A 33 23.89 -27.42 -27.57
C GLU A 33 24.07 -28.91 -27.92
N ILE A 34 25.27 -29.32 -28.33
CA ILE A 34 25.58 -30.72 -28.65
C ILE A 34 25.56 -31.58 -27.38
N ALA A 35 26.20 -31.13 -26.30
CA ALA A 35 26.24 -31.84 -25.02
C ALA A 35 24.84 -32.02 -24.44
N GLY A 36 23.98 -31.02 -24.59
CA GLY A 36 22.58 -31.04 -24.18
C GLY A 36 21.75 -32.18 -24.75
N ARG A 37 22.07 -32.62 -25.98
CA ARG A 37 21.38 -33.76 -26.61
C ARG A 37 21.63 -35.07 -25.90
N TYR A 38 22.68 -35.14 -25.09
CA TYR A 38 23.04 -36.29 -24.27
C TYR A 38 22.76 -36.05 -22.78
N ALA A 39 22.25 -34.87 -22.40
CA ALA A 39 21.92 -34.58 -21.02
C ALA A 39 20.77 -35.49 -20.56
N ALA A 40 21.01 -36.31 -19.54
CA ALA A 40 20.01 -37.25 -19.05
C ALA A 40 19.18 -36.71 -17.88
N SER A 41 19.70 -35.74 -17.11
CA SER A 41 19.07 -35.27 -15.87
C SER A 41 19.15 -33.76 -15.65
N ASP A 42 18.28 -33.27 -14.77
CA ASP A 42 18.20 -31.87 -14.32
C ASP A 42 19.48 -31.38 -13.62
N LEU A 43 20.30 -32.30 -13.09
CA LEU A 43 21.63 -31.97 -12.54
C LEU A 43 22.60 -31.55 -13.64
N HIS A 44 22.54 -32.20 -14.81
CA HIS A 44 23.32 -31.79 -15.99
C HIS A 44 22.83 -30.43 -16.46
N ASP A 45 21.51 -30.22 -16.51
CA ASP A 45 20.92 -28.94 -16.87
C ASP A 45 21.38 -27.84 -15.89
N GLY A 46 21.47 -28.14 -14.59
CA GLY A 46 21.99 -27.21 -13.59
C GLY A 46 23.47 -26.86 -13.76
N ALA A 47 24.32 -27.85 -14.02
CA ALA A 47 25.74 -27.61 -14.30
C ALA A 47 25.93 -26.80 -15.60
N ALA A 48 25.19 -27.14 -16.65
CA ALA A 48 25.20 -26.44 -17.93
C ALA A 48 24.68 -25.00 -17.80
N ALA A 49 23.63 -24.79 -17.00
CA ALA A 49 23.08 -23.48 -16.68
C ALA A 49 24.11 -22.62 -15.92
N LEU A 50 24.81 -23.17 -14.91
CA LEU A 50 25.88 -22.46 -14.21
C LEU A 50 27.05 -22.10 -15.14
N ALA A 51 27.43 -23.01 -16.04
CA ALA A 51 28.46 -22.75 -17.04
C ALA A 51 28.03 -21.62 -18.00
N LEU A 52 26.76 -21.63 -18.44
CA LEU A 52 26.18 -20.58 -19.28
C LEU A 52 26.19 -19.21 -18.56
N VAL A 53 25.82 -19.17 -17.28
CA VAL A 53 25.93 -17.95 -16.45
C VAL A 53 27.37 -17.48 -16.32
N GLY A 54 28.32 -18.39 -16.08
CA GLY A 54 29.75 -18.08 -16.01
C GLY A 54 30.30 -17.46 -17.30
N VAL A 55 29.91 -18.00 -18.46
CA VAL A 55 30.25 -17.43 -19.77
C VAL A 55 29.57 -16.06 -19.96
N GLY A 56 28.30 -15.91 -19.59
CA GLY A 56 27.60 -14.62 -19.63
C GLY A 56 28.28 -13.54 -18.77
N LEU A 57 28.72 -13.88 -17.56
CA LEU A 57 29.50 -12.99 -16.69
C LEU A 57 30.86 -12.65 -17.29
N THR A 58 31.54 -13.63 -17.89
CA THR A 58 32.82 -13.40 -18.58
C THR A 58 32.65 -12.46 -19.77
N VAL A 59 31.59 -12.63 -20.56
CA VAL A 59 31.21 -11.71 -21.65
C VAL A 59 30.93 -10.31 -21.10
N ALA A 60 30.19 -10.19 -20.00
CA ALA A 60 29.86 -8.89 -19.39
C ALA A 60 31.13 -8.17 -18.87
N VAL A 61 32.01 -8.89 -18.17
CA VAL A 61 33.30 -8.36 -17.68
C VAL A 61 34.19 -7.95 -18.86
N ARG A 62 34.26 -8.78 -19.92
CA ARG A 62 35.04 -8.45 -21.11
C ARG A 62 34.47 -7.22 -21.82
N HIS A 63 33.16 -7.16 -22.04
CA HIS A 63 32.48 -6.03 -22.69
C HIS A 63 32.72 -4.70 -21.96
N ARG A 64 32.83 -4.72 -20.63
CA ARG A 64 33.18 -3.53 -19.83
C ARG A 64 34.62 -3.05 -20.04
N ARG A 65 35.56 -3.96 -20.34
CA ARG A 65 36.97 -3.63 -20.61
C ARG A 65 37.19 -3.23 -22.07
N GLU A 66 36.56 -3.97 -22.99
CA GLU A 66 36.61 -3.75 -24.42
C GLU A 66 35.24 -4.05 -25.04
N PRO A 67 34.54 -3.04 -25.60
CA PRO A 67 33.17 -3.19 -26.05
C PRO A 67 33.07 -4.16 -27.23
N LEU A 68 32.53 -5.35 -26.96
CA LEU A 68 32.20 -6.36 -27.98
C LEU A 68 31.09 -5.86 -28.93
N PRO A 69 31.31 -5.76 -30.26
CA PRO A 69 30.35 -5.19 -31.20
C PRO A 69 29.00 -5.90 -31.24
N TRP A 70 28.99 -7.24 -31.17
CA TRP A 70 27.75 -8.03 -31.18
C TRP A 70 26.93 -7.82 -29.90
N VAL A 71 27.58 -7.68 -28.74
CA VAL A 71 26.91 -7.34 -27.47
C VAL A 71 26.32 -5.95 -27.53
N ALA A 72 27.05 -4.97 -28.10
CA ALA A 72 26.54 -3.62 -28.29
C ALA A 72 25.32 -3.58 -29.22
N ARG A 73 25.32 -4.38 -30.29
CA ARG A 73 24.17 -4.55 -31.21
C ARG A 73 22.98 -5.20 -30.50
N LEU A 74 23.18 -6.27 -29.73
CA LEU A 74 22.12 -6.90 -28.94
C LEU A 74 21.57 -5.95 -27.88
N ALA A 75 22.44 -5.21 -27.18
CA ALA A 75 22.03 -4.21 -26.21
C ALA A 75 21.28 -3.05 -26.88
N ALA A 76 21.67 -2.63 -28.10
CA ALA A 76 20.94 -1.63 -28.87
C ALA A 76 19.58 -2.15 -29.33
N LEU A 77 19.49 -3.41 -29.77
CA LEU A 77 18.23 -4.06 -30.12
C LEU A 77 17.33 -4.22 -28.88
N GLY A 78 17.90 -4.59 -27.74
CA GLY A 78 17.23 -4.62 -26.45
C GLY A 78 16.75 -3.24 -26.00
N ARG A 79 17.56 -2.19 -26.18
CA ARG A 79 17.14 -0.79 -25.92
C ARG A 79 16.07 -0.32 -26.89
N ARG A 80 16.11 -0.73 -28.15
CA ARG A 80 15.05 -0.44 -29.14
C ARG A 80 13.76 -1.18 -28.78
N ALA A 81 13.84 -2.44 -28.36
CA ALA A 81 12.70 -3.21 -27.86
C ALA A 81 12.15 -2.57 -26.57
N ALA A 82 13.01 -2.23 -25.61
CA ALA A 82 12.62 -1.54 -24.37
C ALA A 82 12.06 -0.13 -24.63
N GLY A 83 12.61 0.58 -25.62
CA GLY A 83 12.11 1.87 -26.09
C GLY A 83 10.80 1.73 -26.85
N SER A 84 10.60 0.62 -27.58
CA SER A 84 9.31 0.30 -28.18
C SER A 84 8.28 0.02 -27.10
N THR A 85 8.66 -0.62 -25.99
CA THR A 85 7.80 -0.75 -24.80
C THR A 85 7.63 0.57 -24.01
N SER A 86 8.07 1.72 -24.53
CA SER A 86 7.70 3.01 -23.93
C SER A 86 6.20 3.25 -23.94
N TRP A 87 5.43 2.63 -24.85
CA TRP A 87 3.96 2.64 -24.77
C TRP A 87 3.41 1.92 -23.54
N LEU A 88 4.22 1.10 -22.86
CA LEU A 88 3.92 0.49 -21.56
C LEU A 88 4.35 1.38 -20.38
N ARG A 89 5.09 2.48 -20.63
CA ARG A 89 5.37 3.47 -19.59
C ARG A 89 4.09 4.25 -19.36
N TYR A 90 3.49 3.99 -18.22
CA TYR A 90 2.38 4.78 -17.73
C TYR A 90 2.96 5.75 -16.71
N ASP A 91 2.68 7.02 -16.92
CA ASP A 91 2.84 7.99 -15.84
C ASP A 91 1.81 7.58 -14.77
N HIS A 92 2.22 7.58 -13.51
CA HIS A 92 1.36 7.26 -12.38
C HIS A 92 1.26 8.44 -11.43
N GLY A 93 0.10 8.60 -10.79
CA GLY A 93 -0.09 9.60 -9.74
C GLY A 93 -1.15 9.12 -8.75
N ILE A 94 -1.39 9.89 -7.70
CA ILE A 94 -2.45 9.58 -6.71
C ILE A 94 -3.50 10.68 -6.77
N ASP A 95 -4.76 10.28 -6.95
CA ASP A 95 -5.93 11.15 -6.79
C ASP A 95 -6.49 10.96 -5.38
N LEU A 96 -6.25 11.97 -4.55
CA LEU A 96 -6.83 12.06 -3.22
C LEU A 96 -8.15 12.84 -3.25
N ARG A 97 -8.36 13.73 -4.24
CA ARG A 97 -9.51 14.63 -4.32
C ARG A 97 -10.80 13.92 -4.69
N GLY A 98 -10.79 13.18 -5.82
CA GLY A 98 -11.94 12.45 -6.36
C GLY A 98 -13.10 13.29 -6.91
N VAL A 99 -13.07 14.62 -6.78
CA VAL A 99 -14.10 15.55 -7.28
C VAL A 99 -13.45 16.74 -8.00
N PRO A 100 -13.89 17.13 -9.22
CA PRO A 100 -14.77 16.38 -10.12
C PRO A 100 -14.23 14.96 -10.46
N PRO A 101 -15.10 14.00 -10.75
CA PRO A 101 -14.68 12.63 -11.01
C PRO A 101 -13.92 12.53 -12.34
N LEU A 102 -12.73 11.92 -12.30
CA LEU A 102 -11.97 11.61 -13.51
C LEU A 102 -12.50 10.32 -14.20
N PRO A 103 -12.29 10.15 -15.52
CA PRO A 103 -12.68 8.96 -16.24
C PRO A 103 -12.10 7.68 -15.60
N ARG A 104 -12.98 6.75 -15.22
CA ARG A 104 -12.58 5.51 -14.53
C ARG A 104 -12.28 4.39 -15.51
N ARG A 105 -11.02 4.27 -15.93
CA ARG A 105 -10.56 3.24 -16.87
C ARG A 105 -9.35 2.53 -16.30
N THR A 106 -9.25 1.22 -16.51
CA THR A 106 -8.06 0.44 -16.15
C THR A 106 -7.13 0.38 -17.36
N PRO A 107 -5.80 0.47 -17.15
CA PRO A 107 -4.84 0.34 -18.23
C PRO A 107 -5.06 -0.95 -19.03
N PRO A 108 -5.11 -0.93 -20.37
CA PRO A 108 -5.36 -2.12 -21.17
C PRO A 108 -4.29 -3.20 -20.97
N VAL A 109 -3.05 -2.81 -20.62
CA VAL A 109 -1.96 -3.73 -20.29
C VAL A 109 -2.36 -4.74 -19.20
N VAL A 110 -3.21 -4.35 -18.24
CA VAL A 110 -3.67 -5.24 -17.17
C VAL A 110 -4.42 -6.44 -17.75
N PHE A 111 -5.32 -6.20 -18.70
CA PHE A 111 -6.12 -7.25 -19.33
C PHE A 111 -5.27 -8.11 -20.27
N VAL A 112 -4.33 -7.48 -20.99
CA VAL A 112 -3.37 -8.21 -21.83
C VAL A 112 -2.50 -9.14 -20.97
N LEU A 113 -1.96 -8.67 -19.84
CA LEU A 113 -1.19 -9.49 -18.92
C LEU A 113 -2.02 -10.63 -18.35
N ALA A 114 -3.26 -10.37 -17.94
CA ALA A 114 -4.16 -11.41 -17.46
C ALA A 114 -4.42 -12.49 -18.52
N LEU A 115 -4.68 -12.07 -19.77
CA LEU A 115 -4.89 -12.97 -20.91
C LEU A 115 -3.64 -13.78 -21.23
N VAL A 116 -2.46 -13.16 -21.25
CA VAL A 116 -1.17 -13.83 -21.49
C VAL A 116 -0.90 -14.87 -20.42
N LEU A 117 -1.08 -14.54 -19.14
CA LEU A 117 -0.89 -15.48 -18.03
C LEU A 117 -1.87 -16.65 -18.07
N PHE A 118 -3.14 -16.38 -18.38
CA PHE A 118 -4.16 -17.41 -18.53
C PHE A 118 -3.88 -18.33 -19.72
N THR A 119 -3.52 -17.75 -20.87
CA THR A 119 -3.16 -18.50 -22.08
C THR A 119 -1.92 -19.35 -21.83
N TRP A 120 -0.89 -18.79 -21.18
CA TRP A 120 0.29 -19.55 -20.79
C TRP A 120 -0.04 -20.70 -19.85
N GLY A 121 -0.90 -20.47 -18.85
CA GLY A 121 -1.39 -21.53 -17.97
C GLY A 121 -2.09 -22.65 -18.74
N GLY A 122 -2.94 -22.31 -19.71
CA GLY A 122 -3.59 -23.29 -20.59
C GLY A 122 -2.61 -24.06 -21.47
N LEU A 123 -1.64 -23.36 -22.08
CA LEU A 123 -0.58 -23.99 -22.89
C LEU A 123 0.31 -24.90 -22.06
N ALA A 124 0.70 -24.49 -20.85
CA ALA A 124 1.48 -25.30 -19.94
C ALA A 124 0.70 -26.57 -19.53
N ALA A 125 -0.58 -26.44 -19.15
CA ALA A 125 -1.43 -27.59 -18.85
C ALA A 125 -1.54 -28.56 -20.04
N GLY A 126 -1.80 -28.03 -21.24
CA GLY A 126 -1.87 -28.83 -22.46
C GLY A 126 -0.55 -29.51 -22.80
N ALA A 127 0.57 -28.80 -22.67
CA ALA A 127 1.90 -29.36 -22.88
C ALA A 127 2.19 -30.51 -21.90
N TRP A 128 1.79 -30.39 -20.63
CA TRP A 128 1.94 -31.48 -19.66
C TRP A 128 1.01 -32.67 -19.92
N ALA A 129 -0.16 -32.44 -20.50
CA ALA A 129 -1.06 -33.52 -20.92
C ALA A 129 -0.49 -34.31 -22.11
N VAL A 130 0.15 -33.63 -23.07
CA VAL A 130 0.72 -34.26 -24.28
C VAL A 130 2.11 -34.84 -24.02
N PHE A 131 2.91 -34.19 -23.18
CA PHE A 131 4.28 -34.58 -22.83
C PHE A 131 4.41 -34.81 -21.32
N PRO A 132 3.95 -35.97 -20.79
CA PRO A 132 4.05 -36.27 -19.36
C PRO A 132 5.50 -36.29 -18.84
N ALA A 133 6.45 -36.64 -19.70
CA ALA A 133 7.89 -36.56 -19.43
C ALA A 133 8.41 -35.11 -19.28
N GLY A 134 7.56 -34.13 -19.55
CA GLY A 134 7.81 -32.70 -19.40
C GLY A 134 8.30 -32.01 -20.66
N TRP A 135 8.25 -30.68 -20.59
CA TRP A 135 8.70 -29.79 -21.66
C TRP A 135 10.23 -29.83 -21.89
N ARG A 136 10.99 -30.47 -20.98
CA ARG A 136 12.41 -30.78 -21.18
C ARG A 136 12.68 -31.54 -22.46
N ALA A 137 11.85 -32.53 -22.80
CA ALA A 137 12.00 -33.27 -24.05
C ALA A 137 11.89 -32.33 -25.26
N VAL A 138 10.87 -31.46 -25.27
CA VAL A 138 10.67 -30.46 -26.33
C VAL A 138 11.85 -29.47 -26.36
N GLY A 139 12.33 -29.02 -25.21
CA GLY A 139 13.45 -28.09 -25.09
C GLY A 139 14.77 -28.64 -25.65
N ILE A 140 15.11 -29.87 -25.28
CA ILE A 140 16.36 -30.53 -25.73
C ILE A 140 16.38 -30.74 -27.25
N TYR A 141 15.25 -31.14 -27.85
CA TYR A 141 15.20 -31.38 -29.29
C TYR A 141 15.07 -30.10 -30.13
N SER A 142 14.60 -28.99 -29.55
CA SER A 142 14.44 -27.73 -30.27
C SER A 142 15.68 -26.84 -30.16
N SER A 143 16.06 -26.46 -28.94
CA SER A 143 17.29 -25.72 -28.65
C SER A 143 17.61 -25.85 -27.17
N TYR A 144 18.63 -26.64 -26.85
CA TYR A 144 19.06 -26.86 -25.47
C TYR A 144 19.51 -25.57 -24.79
N THR A 145 20.22 -24.71 -25.51
CA THR A 145 20.69 -23.42 -25.01
C THR A 145 19.54 -22.47 -24.66
N LEU A 146 18.50 -22.39 -25.50
CA LEU A 146 17.28 -21.62 -25.21
C LEU A 146 16.49 -22.22 -24.04
N TYR A 147 16.38 -23.56 -24.00
CA TYR A 147 15.78 -24.29 -22.89
C TYR A 147 16.47 -23.95 -21.56
N LEU A 148 17.81 -23.99 -21.50
CA LEU A 148 18.57 -23.62 -20.30
C LEU A 148 18.36 -22.17 -19.88
N ALA A 149 18.26 -21.24 -20.84
CA ALA A 149 17.98 -19.84 -20.53
C ALA A 149 16.58 -19.67 -19.90
N LEU A 150 15.57 -20.34 -20.44
CA LEU A 150 14.21 -20.35 -19.88
C LEU A 150 14.16 -21.04 -18.51
N LEU A 151 14.89 -22.14 -18.35
CA LEU A 151 15.01 -22.87 -17.09
C LEU A 151 15.67 -22.01 -16.00
N LEU A 152 16.72 -21.25 -16.33
CA LEU A 152 17.33 -20.28 -15.44
C LEU A 152 16.36 -19.19 -14.99
N VAL A 153 15.55 -18.65 -15.90
CA VAL A 153 14.50 -17.67 -15.57
C VAL A 153 13.45 -18.29 -14.65
N LEU A 154 13.02 -19.52 -14.94
CA LEU A 154 12.06 -20.25 -14.11
C LEU A 154 12.62 -20.48 -12.70
N TRP A 155 13.84 -21.01 -12.58
CA TRP A 155 14.48 -21.25 -11.29
C TRP A 155 14.72 -19.97 -10.52
N GLY A 156 15.19 -18.90 -11.17
CA GLY A 156 15.35 -17.60 -10.54
C GLY A 156 14.02 -17.05 -10.01
N THR A 157 12.94 -17.22 -10.77
CA THR A 157 11.58 -16.82 -10.36
C THR A 157 11.10 -17.64 -9.16
N LEU A 158 11.24 -18.96 -9.21
CA LEU A 158 10.85 -19.86 -8.11
C LEU A 158 11.65 -19.59 -6.83
N LEU A 159 12.97 -19.40 -6.94
CA LEU A 159 13.82 -19.01 -5.82
C LEU A 159 13.39 -17.67 -5.24
N THR A 160 13.05 -16.69 -6.09
CA THR A 160 12.53 -15.39 -5.63
C THR A 160 11.21 -15.56 -4.88
N VAL A 161 10.27 -16.36 -5.42
CA VAL A 161 9.00 -16.67 -4.75
C VAL A 161 9.23 -17.38 -3.42
N ALA A 162 10.14 -18.35 -3.36
CA ALA A 162 10.49 -19.05 -2.13
C ALA A 162 11.12 -18.11 -1.10
N CYS A 163 12.07 -17.26 -1.50
CA CYS A 163 12.68 -16.25 -0.63
C CYS A 163 11.63 -15.27 -0.10
N VAL A 164 10.80 -14.69 -0.97
CA VAL A 164 9.74 -13.75 -0.56
C VAL A 164 8.73 -14.44 0.35
N GLY A 165 8.29 -15.64 0.00
CA GLY A 165 7.35 -16.44 0.78
C GLY A 165 7.93 -16.93 2.11
N LEU A 166 9.25 -17.06 2.24
CA LEU A 166 9.94 -17.30 3.50
C LEU A 166 10.01 -16.03 4.35
N PHE A 167 10.62 -14.95 3.81
CA PHE A 167 10.96 -13.77 4.59
C PHE A 167 9.75 -12.88 4.95
N VAL A 168 8.76 -12.73 4.05
CA VAL A 168 7.64 -11.80 4.28
C VAL A 168 6.75 -12.24 5.45
N PRO A 169 6.32 -13.52 5.57
CA PRO A 169 5.56 -13.98 6.74
C PRO A 169 6.31 -13.81 8.06
N ILE A 170 7.60 -14.09 8.06
CA ILE A 170 8.44 -13.96 9.26
C ILE A 170 8.55 -12.48 9.66
N ALA A 171 8.86 -11.58 8.71
CA ALA A 171 8.92 -10.15 8.98
C ALA A 171 7.57 -9.59 9.43
N ALA A 172 6.46 -10.10 8.90
CA ALA A 172 5.12 -9.72 9.33
C ALA A 172 4.81 -10.20 10.76
N LEU A 173 5.22 -11.44 11.09
CA LEU A 173 5.08 -12.03 12.42
C LEU A 173 5.94 -11.28 13.44
N ASP A 174 7.19 -10.98 13.13
CA ASP A 174 8.09 -10.18 13.97
C ASP A 174 7.48 -8.79 14.24
N LYS A 175 7.06 -8.06 13.19
CA LYS A 175 6.37 -6.77 13.35
C LYS A 175 5.11 -6.87 14.22
N TRP A 176 4.41 -8.01 14.20
CA TRP A 176 3.25 -8.26 15.06
C TRP A 176 3.66 -8.58 16.50
N LEU A 177 4.68 -9.41 16.72
CA LEU A 177 5.21 -9.76 18.04
C LEU A 177 5.81 -8.55 18.75
N ARG A 178 6.60 -7.71 18.05
CA ARG A 178 7.15 -6.46 18.61
C ARG A 178 6.05 -5.50 19.07
N ARG A 179 4.91 -5.48 18.38
CA ARG A 179 3.75 -4.68 18.82
C ARG A 179 3.12 -5.21 20.10
N TRP A 180 3.19 -6.52 20.35
CA TRP A 180 2.54 -7.15 21.50
C TRP A 180 3.46 -7.21 22.72
N LEU A 181 4.73 -7.55 22.52
CA LEU A 181 5.69 -7.86 23.59
C LEU A 181 6.73 -6.75 23.82
N GLY A 182 6.78 -5.71 22.96
CA GLY A 182 7.78 -4.64 23.02
C GLY A 182 9.09 -4.97 22.28
N ASP A 183 9.98 -3.98 22.20
CA ASP A 183 11.31 -4.11 21.58
C ASP A 183 12.26 -4.82 22.56
N THR A 184 12.34 -6.14 22.44
CA THR A 184 13.33 -6.98 23.16
C THR A 184 14.28 -7.58 22.14
N ASP A 185 15.56 -7.73 22.48
CA ASP A 185 16.56 -8.31 21.57
C ASP A 185 16.26 -9.80 21.34
N ARG A 186 15.91 -10.16 20.10
CA ARG A 186 15.33 -11.47 19.74
C ARG A 186 15.95 -12.11 18.53
N ARG A 187 17.14 -11.67 18.11
CA ARG A 187 17.80 -12.18 16.90
C ARG A 187 17.87 -13.72 16.83
N GLY A 188 18.10 -14.39 17.97
CA GLY A 188 18.11 -15.85 18.04
C GLY A 188 16.74 -16.51 17.84
N ALA A 189 15.68 -15.95 18.40
CA ALA A 189 14.32 -16.46 18.23
C ALA A 189 13.79 -16.21 16.81
N GLU A 190 14.13 -15.06 16.21
CA GLU A 190 13.82 -14.76 14.81
C GLU A 190 14.48 -15.79 13.88
N LEU A 191 15.78 -16.07 14.05
CA LEU A 191 16.49 -17.07 13.25
C LEU A 191 15.90 -18.48 13.44
N ALA A 192 15.59 -18.87 14.68
CA ALA A 192 14.96 -20.16 14.96
C ALA A 192 13.58 -20.28 14.30
N ALA A 193 12.77 -19.21 14.31
CA ALA A 193 11.49 -19.18 13.62
C ALA A 193 11.65 -19.27 12.08
N VAL A 194 12.67 -18.62 11.51
CA VAL A 194 12.99 -18.74 10.07
C VAL A 194 13.33 -20.17 9.70
N VAL A 195 14.25 -20.79 10.43
CA VAL A 195 14.70 -22.16 10.18
C VAL A 195 13.55 -23.13 10.39
N GLY A 196 12.80 -23.00 11.50
CA GLY A 196 11.65 -23.84 11.79
C GLY A 196 10.56 -23.75 10.74
N TYR A 197 10.25 -22.54 10.25
CA TYR A 197 9.28 -22.35 9.17
C TYR A 197 9.76 -22.94 7.84
N ALA A 198 11.03 -22.72 7.47
CA ALA A 198 11.62 -23.28 6.25
C ALA A 198 11.63 -24.82 6.27
N VAL A 199 12.06 -25.43 7.38
CA VAL A 199 12.08 -26.89 7.55
C VAL A 199 10.66 -27.46 7.54
N GLY A 200 9.72 -26.82 8.24
CA GLY A 200 8.31 -27.25 8.22
C GLY A 200 7.70 -27.22 6.82
N VAL A 201 7.94 -26.14 6.06
CA VAL A 201 7.48 -26.03 4.66
C VAL A 201 8.15 -27.08 3.78
N ALA A 202 9.46 -27.34 3.94
CA ALA A 202 10.17 -28.35 3.18
C ALA A 202 9.62 -29.78 3.45
N LEU A 203 9.31 -30.10 4.70
CA LEU A 203 8.68 -31.39 5.06
C LEU A 203 7.29 -31.53 4.45
N VAL A 204 6.47 -30.47 4.49
CA VAL A 204 5.14 -30.48 3.85
C VAL A 204 5.28 -30.60 2.33
N ALA A 205 6.25 -29.91 1.72
CA ALA A 205 6.53 -29.99 0.30
C ALA A 205 7.03 -31.38 -0.15
N TRP A 206 7.63 -32.14 0.76
CA TRP A 206 8.04 -33.52 0.51
C TRP A 206 6.86 -34.48 0.52
N GLU A 207 5.97 -34.36 1.50
CA GLU A 207 4.85 -35.29 1.71
C GLU A 207 3.61 -34.98 0.88
N PHE A 208 3.32 -33.70 0.63
CA PHE A 208 2.05 -33.26 0.03
C PHE A 208 2.22 -32.67 -1.38
N PRO A 209 1.37 -33.10 -2.34
CA PRO A 209 1.42 -32.60 -3.70
C PRO A 209 1.00 -31.11 -3.78
N PRO A 210 1.48 -30.34 -4.76
CA PRO A 210 1.23 -28.90 -4.87
C PRO A 210 -0.15 -28.52 -5.42
N ALA A 211 -0.95 -29.45 -5.94
CA ALA A 211 -2.29 -29.16 -6.50
C ALA A 211 -3.21 -28.29 -5.61
N PRO A 212 -3.30 -28.51 -4.28
CA PRO A 212 -4.13 -27.66 -3.41
C PRO A 212 -3.68 -26.20 -3.42
N VAL A 213 -2.38 -25.93 -3.54
CA VAL A 213 -1.84 -24.57 -3.64
C VAL A 213 -2.22 -23.93 -4.97
N LEU A 214 -2.13 -24.66 -6.09
CA LEU A 214 -2.57 -24.13 -7.39
C LEU A 214 -4.07 -23.80 -7.38
N LEU A 215 -4.90 -24.67 -6.78
CA LEU A 215 -6.32 -24.40 -6.59
C LEU A 215 -6.54 -23.14 -5.75
N LEU A 216 -5.78 -22.97 -4.66
CA LEU A 216 -5.81 -21.76 -3.84
C LEU A 216 -5.43 -20.51 -4.66
N CYS A 217 -4.39 -20.56 -5.49
CA CYS A 217 -4.00 -19.46 -6.37
C CYS A 217 -5.14 -19.09 -7.34
N LEU A 218 -5.80 -20.09 -7.94
CA LEU A 218 -6.93 -19.86 -8.84
C LEU A 218 -8.12 -19.23 -8.10
N VAL A 219 -8.47 -19.74 -6.91
CA VAL A 219 -9.53 -19.19 -6.06
C VAL A 219 -9.23 -17.75 -5.68
N VAL A 220 -7.98 -17.43 -5.32
CA VAL A 220 -7.54 -16.07 -5.01
C VAL A 220 -7.65 -15.16 -6.23
N ALA A 221 -7.20 -15.63 -7.40
CA ALA A 221 -7.30 -14.87 -8.65
C ALA A 221 -8.77 -14.56 -8.99
N VAL A 222 -9.64 -15.56 -8.98
CA VAL A 222 -11.08 -15.41 -9.24
C VAL A 222 -11.74 -14.48 -8.21
N SER A 223 -11.42 -14.64 -6.93
CA SER A 223 -11.95 -13.78 -5.85
C SER A 223 -11.50 -12.33 -6.01
N ALA A 224 -10.25 -12.10 -6.42
CA ALA A 224 -9.72 -10.78 -6.69
C ALA A 224 -10.41 -10.12 -7.90
N TRP A 225 -10.62 -10.87 -8.99
CA TRP A 225 -11.39 -10.40 -10.14
C TRP A 225 -12.86 -10.12 -9.79
N ALA A 226 -13.50 -10.95 -8.96
CA ALA A 226 -14.83 -10.68 -8.45
C ALA A 226 -14.86 -9.40 -7.60
N ALA A 227 -13.84 -9.16 -6.76
CA ALA A 227 -13.71 -7.93 -5.97
C ALA A 227 -13.37 -6.68 -6.81
N TYR A 228 -12.86 -6.85 -8.03
CA TYR A 228 -12.58 -5.77 -8.98
C TYR A 228 -13.87 -5.19 -9.60
N VAL A 229 -14.90 -6.02 -9.82
CA VAL A 229 -16.15 -5.64 -10.52
C VAL A 229 -16.92 -4.51 -9.81
N PRO A 230 -17.20 -4.54 -8.49
CA PRO A 230 -18.04 -3.54 -7.82
C PRO A 230 -17.60 -2.08 -8.06
N ARG A 231 -18.55 -1.27 -8.53
CA ARG A 231 -18.41 0.18 -8.77
C ARG A 231 -18.73 0.99 -7.50
N GLY A 232 -17.90 0.92 -6.48
CA GLY A 232 -17.93 1.90 -5.39
C GLY A 232 -17.34 3.26 -5.81
N ARG A 233 -17.96 4.34 -5.33
CA ARG A 233 -17.65 5.72 -5.72
C ARG A 233 -16.58 6.39 -4.86
N ASP A 234 -16.36 5.91 -3.64
CA ASP A 234 -15.57 6.64 -2.65
C ASP A 234 -14.20 6.01 -2.38
N GLY A 235 -13.17 6.84 -2.33
CA GLY A 235 -11.80 6.47 -1.94
C GLY A 235 -10.73 7.02 -2.89
N ALA A 236 -9.48 6.97 -2.43
CA ALA A 236 -8.32 7.33 -3.24
C ALA A 236 -8.25 6.48 -4.52
N ALA A 237 -7.73 7.07 -5.60
CA ALA A 237 -7.50 6.41 -6.87
C ALA A 237 -6.04 6.58 -7.31
N LEU A 238 -5.54 5.60 -8.06
CA LEU A 238 -4.31 5.72 -8.81
C LEU A 238 -4.65 6.40 -10.14
N LEU A 239 -4.01 7.53 -10.41
CA LEU A 239 -4.04 8.18 -11.71
C LEU A 239 -3.05 7.51 -12.64
N TRP A 240 -3.44 7.41 -13.90
CA TRP A 240 -2.55 6.95 -14.94
C TRP A 240 -2.81 7.67 -16.25
N ARG A 241 -1.75 7.83 -17.03
CA ARG A 241 -1.80 8.37 -18.39
C ARG A 241 -0.86 7.56 -19.28
N GLY A 242 -1.34 7.17 -20.47
CA GLY A 242 -0.55 6.35 -21.40
C GLY A 242 0.42 7.15 -22.28
N SER A 243 0.17 8.44 -22.48
CA SER A 243 1.03 9.38 -23.21
C SER A 243 0.61 10.81 -22.87
N ALA A 244 1.50 11.80 -23.02
CA ALA A 244 1.23 13.20 -22.66
C ALA A 244 -0.09 13.75 -23.25
N ASP A 245 -0.41 13.36 -24.50
CA ASP A 245 -1.61 13.81 -25.23
C ASP A 245 -2.91 13.07 -24.85
N LYS A 246 -2.84 12.02 -24.03
CA LYS A 246 -4.02 11.24 -23.63
C LYS A 246 -4.62 11.77 -22.32
N PRO A 247 -5.95 11.68 -22.14
CA PRO A 247 -6.59 12.13 -20.92
C PRO A 247 -6.14 11.29 -19.72
N VAL A 248 -5.97 11.94 -18.58
CA VAL A 248 -5.67 11.29 -17.30
C VAL A 248 -6.87 10.45 -16.86
N CYS A 249 -6.64 9.18 -16.56
CA CYS A 249 -7.65 8.24 -16.10
C CYS A 249 -7.40 7.85 -14.64
N ALA A 250 -8.45 7.46 -13.93
CA ALA A 250 -8.38 7.06 -12.52
C ALA A 250 -8.79 5.61 -12.31
N VAL A 251 -8.00 4.86 -11.53
CA VAL A 251 -8.35 3.51 -11.06
C VAL A 251 -8.48 3.53 -9.54
N PRO A 252 -9.68 3.29 -8.97
CA PRO A 252 -9.86 3.23 -7.52
C PRO A 252 -8.84 2.27 -6.87
N LEU A 253 -8.22 2.67 -5.76
CA LEU A 253 -7.11 1.92 -5.16
C LEU A 253 -7.49 0.47 -4.81
N ARG A 254 -8.74 0.20 -4.42
CA ARG A 254 -9.23 -1.17 -4.21
C ARG A 254 -9.16 -2.05 -5.46
N ARG A 255 -9.38 -1.47 -6.65
CA ARG A 255 -9.29 -2.19 -7.93
C ARG A 255 -7.85 -2.41 -8.32
N VAL A 256 -6.95 -1.46 -8.03
CA VAL A 256 -5.51 -1.64 -8.17
C VAL A 256 -5.05 -2.81 -7.31
N LEU A 257 -5.40 -2.82 -6.02
CA LEU A 257 -5.07 -3.92 -5.11
C LEU A 257 -5.62 -5.27 -5.59
N ALA A 258 -6.89 -5.31 -5.99
CA ALA A 258 -7.49 -6.52 -6.55
C ALA A 258 -6.77 -7.00 -7.82
N THR A 259 -6.40 -6.07 -8.71
CA THR A 259 -5.64 -6.37 -9.93
C THR A 259 -4.26 -6.94 -9.61
N VAL A 260 -3.51 -6.29 -8.70
CA VAL A 260 -2.18 -6.74 -8.29
C VAL A 260 -2.25 -8.12 -7.66
N ILE A 261 -3.21 -8.36 -6.76
CA ILE A 261 -3.40 -9.68 -6.13
C ILE A 261 -3.78 -10.73 -7.18
N GLY A 262 -4.71 -10.42 -8.08
CA GLY A 262 -5.17 -11.32 -9.12
C GLY A 262 -4.07 -11.69 -10.11
N LEU A 263 -3.31 -10.72 -10.61
CA LEU A 263 -2.19 -10.94 -11.53
C LEU A 263 -1.05 -11.71 -10.86
N THR A 264 -0.69 -11.38 -9.62
CA THR A 264 0.34 -12.12 -8.88
C THR A 264 -0.09 -13.57 -8.62
N ALA A 265 -1.36 -13.82 -8.30
CA ALA A 265 -1.88 -15.16 -8.11
C ALA A 265 -1.89 -15.97 -9.43
N LEU A 266 -2.25 -15.35 -10.56
CA LEU A 266 -2.17 -15.97 -11.89
C LEU A 266 -0.72 -16.25 -12.31
N LEU A 267 0.21 -15.33 -12.02
CA LEU A 267 1.63 -15.53 -12.28
C LEU A 267 2.18 -16.70 -11.46
N ALA A 268 1.87 -16.74 -10.16
CA ALA A 268 2.25 -17.85 -9.30
C ALA A 268 1.67 -19.17 -9.80
N PHE A 269 0.39 -19.20 -10.18
CA PHE A 269 -0.25 -20.37 -10.79
C PHE A 269 0.50 -20.83 -12.05
N ALA A 270 0.77 -19.92 -12.99
CA ALA A 270 1.47 -20.21 -14.24
C ALA A 270 2.90 -20.75 -14.01
N VAL A 271 3.66 -20.12 -13.12
CA VAL A 271 5.03 -20.53 -12.77
C VAL A 271 5.04 -21.91 -12.11
N LEU A 272 4.15 -22.14 -11.13
CA LEU A 272 4.04 -23.43 -10.44
C LEU A 272 3.58 -24.55 -11.37
N LEU A 273 2.60 -24.29 -12.24
CA LEU A 273 2.15 -25.25 -13.23
C LEU A 273 3.28 -25.62 -14.21
N THR A 274 4.08 -24.64 -14.61
CA THR A 274 5.25 -24.86 -15.49
C THR A 274 6.33 -25.70 -14.81
N ALA A 275 6.54 -25.50 -13.50
CA ALA A 275 7.57 -26.19 -12.72
C ALA A 275 7.17 -27.59 -12.24
N CYS A 276 5.97 -27.74 -11.69
CA CYS A 276 5.49 -28.98 -11.07
C CYS A 276 4.88 -29.95 -12.08
N GLY A 277 4.25 -29.45 -13.14
CA GLY A 277 3.84 -30.25 -14.29
C GLY A 277 2.98 -31.47 -14.02
N GLY A 278 3.41 -32.64 -14.51
CA GLY A 278 2.73 -33.91 -14.26
C GLY A 278 2.65 -34.33 -12.79
N ARG A 279 3.43 -33.68 -11.90
CA ARG A 279 3.47 -33.98 -10.46
C ARG A 279 2.52 -33.14 -9.62
N LEU A 280 1.56 -32.46 -10.24
CA LEU A 280 0.56 -31.71 -9.49
C LEU A 280 -0.16 -32.57 -8.45
N PHE A 281 -0.34 -33.86 -8.73
CA PHE A 281 -1.12 -34.79 -7.90
C PHE A 281 -0.29 -35.89 -7.22
N ALA A 282 1.04 -35.88 -7.38
CA ALA A 282 1.92 -36.91 -6.84
C ALA A 282 3.16 -36.31 -6.15
N PRO A 283 3.70 -36.94 -5.09
CA PRO A 283 4.94 -36.50 -4.47
C PRO A 283 6.14 -36.69 -5.42
N PRO A 284 7.28 -35.99 -5.18
CA PRO A 284 8.48 -36.13 -5.99
C PRO A 284 9.03 -37.56 -5.95
N ARG A 285 9.44 -38.11 -7.10
CA ARG A 285 10.15 -39.38 -7.20
C ARG A 285 11.57 -39.18 -7.74
N ALA A 286 12.43 -40.16 -7.52
CA ALA A 286 13.84 -40.11 -7.94
C ALA A 286 14.03 -40.41 -9.44
N ASP A 287 13.09 -41.11 -10.06
CA ASP A 287 13.09 -41.51 -11.47
C ASP A 287 12.55 -40.43 -12.42
N ASP A 288 12.17 -39.28 -11.87
CA ASP A 288 11.64 -38.20 -12.67
C ASP A 288 12.69 -37.53 -13.58
N THR A 289 12.23 -36.97 -14.70
CA THR A 289 13.10 -36.29 -15.68
C THR A 289 13.62 -34.93 -15.20
N MET A 290 12.89 -34.27 -14.29
CA MET A 290 13.19 -32.93 -13.76
C MET A 290 12.99 -32.85 -12.23
N PRO A 291 13.72 -33.64 -11.42
CA PRO A 291 13.48 -33.73 -9.98
C PRO A 291 13.77 -32.41 -9.25
N PHE A 292 14.78 -31.66 -9.66
CA PHE A 292 15.17 -30.41 -9.00
C PHE A 292 14.18 -29.29 -9.28
N THR A 293 13.75 -29.13 -10.54
CA THR A 293 12.74 -28.14 -10.95
C THR A 293 11.42 -28.38 -10.24
N ALA A 294 10.97 -29.64 -10.17
CA ALA A 294 9.74 -30.01 -9.47
C ALA A 294 9.87 -29.77 -7.96
N LEU A 295 11.00 -30.12 -7.34
CA LEU A 295 11.25 -29.86 -5.91
C LEU A 295 11.19 -28.36 -5.61
N LEU A 296 11.89 -27.55 -6.40
CA LEU A 296 11.89 -26.09 -6.25
C LEU A 296 10.48 -25.50 -6.45
N GLY A 297 9.74 -26.03 -7.43
CA GLY A 297 8.33 -25.71 -7.65
C GLY A 297 7.45 -26.02 -6.44
N THR A 298 7.54 -27.23 -5.89
CA THR A 298 6.73 -27.66 -4.75
C THR A 298 7.08 -26.90 -3.48
N VAL A 299 8.37 -26.64 -3.21
CA VAL A 299 8.81 -25.78 -2.10
C VAL A 299 8.26 -24.36 -2.26
N ALA A 300 8.39 -23.75 -3.44
CA ALA A 300 7.84 -22.42 -3.70
C ALA A 300 6.31 -22.38 -3.54
N ALA A 301 5.61 -23.44 -3.97
CA ALA A 301 4.17 -23.56 -3.81
C ALA A 301 3.78 -23.49 -2.32
N TRP A 302 4.43 -24.28 -1.47
CA TRP A 302 4.07 -24.34 -0.05
C TRP A 302 4.46 -23.10 0.77
N PHE A 303 5.29 -22.20 0.22
CA PHE A 303 5.50 -20.87 0.79
C PHE A 303 4.37 -19.86 0.46
N LEU A 304 3.60 -20.06 -0.62
CA LEU A 304 2.54 -19.14 -1.01
C LEU A 304 1.39 -19.00 0.01
N PRO A 305 0.89 -20.06 0.67
CA PRO A 305 -0.12 -19.91 1.72
C PRO A 305 0.28 -18.95 2.83
N GLY A 306 1.56 -18.96 3.23
CA GLY A 306 2.11 -18.01 4.20
C GLY A 306 2.02 -16.57 3.70
N LEU A 307 2.46 -16.32 2.46
CA LEU A 307 2.37 -15.01 1.81
C LEU A 307 0.92 -14.53 1.67
N LEU A 308 0.01 -15.41 1.24
CA LEU A 308 -1.42 -15.12 1.12
C LEU A 308 -2.04 -14.79 2.48
N CYS A 309 -1.66 -15.52 3.54
CA CYS A 309 -2.10 -15.21 4.91
C CYS A 309 -1.67 -13.79 5.32
N VAL A 310 -0.43 -13.40 5.05
CA VAL A 310 0.05 -12.03 5.30
C VAL A 310 -0.78 -11.01 4.53
N VAL A 311 -1.02 -11.24 3.23
CA VAL A 311 -1.83 -10.35 2.39
C VAL A 311 -3.24 -10.21 2.97
N VAL A 312 -3.90 -11.31 3.33
CA VAL A 312 -5.24 -11.30 3.95
C VAL A 312 -5.24 -10.54 5.27
N VAL A 313 -4.27 -10.77 6.15
CA VAL A 313 -4.12 -10.06 7.42
C VAL A 313 -3.92 -8.56 7.19
N LYS A 314 -3.08 -8.18 6.22
CA LYS A 314 -2.81 -6.78 5.85
C LYS A 314 -4.04 -6.11 5.24
N LEU A 315 -4.75 -6.76 4.33
CA LEU A 315 -5.98 -6.25 3.74
C LEU A 315 -7.10 -6.11 4.77
N ASN A 316 -7.26 -7.09 5.64
CA ASN A 316 -8.23 -7.02 6.74
C ASN A 316 -7.83 -5.92 7.74
N GLY A 317 -6.54 -5.77 8.03
CA GLY A 317 -6.00 -4.68 8.84
C GLY A 317 -6.26 -3.31 8.22
N ALA A 318 -5.98 -3.14 6.93
CA ALA A 318 -6.28 -1.92 6.17
C ALA A 318 -7.78 -1.64 6.15
N ARG A 319 -8.61 -2.65 5.87
CA ARG A 319 -10.07 -2.56 5.86
C ARG A 319 -10.65 -2.19 7.24
N ARG A 320 -10.10 -2.73 8.32
CA ARG A 320 -10.50 -2.38 9.70
C ARG A 320 -9.94 -1.02 10.11
N GLY A 321 -8.79 -0.63 9.57
CA GLY A 321 -8.11 0.62 9.84
C GLY A 321 -8.63 1.80 9.01
N ASP A 322 -9.42 1.53 7.98
CA ASP A 322 -9.95 2.49 7.00
C ASP A 322 -10.81 3.57 7.67
N PRO A 323 -10.35 4.84 7.69
CA PRO A 323 -11.12 5.95 8.24
C PRO A 323 -12.42 6.26 7.48
N ALA A 324 -12.55 5.84 6.22
CA ALA A 324 -13.79 6.04 5.47
C ALA A 324 -14.95 5.17 6.02
N ARG A 325 -14.64 4.04 6.65
CA ARG A 325 -15.64 3.13 7.23
C ARG A 325 -16.03 3.60 8.61
N ARG A 326 -17.15 4.33 8.71
CA ARG A 326 -17.73 4.78 9.98
C ARG A 326 -17.97 3.59 10.92
N THR A 327 -17.55 3.72 12.17
CA THR A 327 -17.94 2.82 13.26
C THR A 327 -18.97 3.49 14.15
N PRO A 328 -19.97 2.75 14.64
CA PRO A 328 -20.99 3.33 15.50
C PRO A 328 -20.38 3.89 16.79
N PRO A 329 -20.99 4.94 17.36
CA PRO A 329 -20.63 5.41 18.69
C PRO A 329 -20.87 4.36 19.77
N THR A 330 -20.12 4.44 20.86
CA THR A 330 -20.22 3.50 21.98
C THR A 330 -20.79 4.21 23.21
N LEU A 331 -21.91 3.70 23.71
CA LEU A 331 -22.54 4.12 24.96
C LEU A 331 -22.10 3.17 26.08
N HIS A 332 -21.58 3.72 27.17
CA HIS A 332 -21.36 3.01 28.43
C HIS A 332 -22.51 3.32 29.37
N ILE A 333 -23.26 2.30 29.76
CA ILE A 333 -24.47 2.41 30.58
C ILE A 333 -24.20 1.81 31.96
N ALA A 334 -24.37 2.62 32.99
CA ALA A 334 -24.39 2.22 34.39
C ALA A 334 -25.79 2.44 34.97
N GLY A 335 -26.09 1.87 36.13
CA GLY A 335 -27.37 2.05 36.83
C GLY A 335 -27.52 1.05 37.98
N ALA A 336 -28.41 1.35 38.92
CA ALA A 336 -28.64 0.51 40.09
C ALA A 336 -29.36 -0.80 39.74
N HIS A 337 -30.30 -0.76 38.79
CA HIS A 337 -31.11 -1.92 38.42
C HIS A 337 -30.68 -2.52 37.08
N ALA A 338 -30.35 -3.81 37.08
CA ALA A 338 -29.96 -4.54 35.87
C ALA A 338 -31.09 -4.64 34.82
N GLY A 339 -32.35 -4.53 35.24
CA GLY A 339 -33.51 -4.44 34.33
C GLY A 339 -33.45 -3.18 33.46
N ASP A 340 -33.28 -2.02 34.10
CA ASP A 340 -33.28 -0.73 33.42
C ASP A 340 -32.06 -0.56 32.53
N VAL A 341 -30.89 -1.02 32.98
CA VAL A 341 -29.67 -1.05 32.15
C VAL A 341 -29.87 -1.88 30.89
N ARG A 342 -30.55 -3.05 30.97
CA ARG A 342 -30.87 -3.88 29.79
C ARG A 342 -31.85 -3.18 28.85
N SER A 343 -32.86 -2.49 29.39
CA SER A 343 -33.84 -1.72 28.61
C SER A 343 -33.19 -0.52 27.90
N ALA A 344 -32.37 0.25 28.61
CA ALA A 344 -31.58 1.35 28.07
C ALA A 344 -30.62 0.88 26.96
N ALA A 345 -29.94 -0.26 27.18
CA ALA A 345 -29.07 -0.87 26.16
C ALA A 345 -29.84 -1.22 24.88
N ARG A 346 -31.08 -1.71 25.00
CA ARG A 346 -31.94 -2.01 23.85
C ARG A 346 -32.37 -0.75 23.09
N ILE A 347 -32.63 0.35 23.80
CA ILE A 347 -32.94 1.66 23.18
C ILE A 347 -31.70 2.17 22.41
N ALA A 348 -30.52 2.19 23.05
CA ALA A 348 -29.29 2.65 22.40
C ALA A 348 -28.90 1.82 21.17
N ARG A 349 -29.06 0.49 21.21
CA ARG A 349 -28.84 -0.37 20.03
C ARG A 349 -29.79 -0.05 18.87
N ARG A 350 -31.04 0.32 19.16
CA ARG A 350 -32.01 0.76 18.13
C ARG A 350 -31.58 2.07 17.47
N TRP A 351 -30.83 2.92 18.16
CA TRP A 351 -30.19 4.10 17.56
C TRP A 351 -28.92 3.77 16.76
N GLY A 352 -28.52 2.50 16.68
CA GLY A 352 -27.29 2.07 16.02
C GLY A 352 -26.04 2.26 16.86
N TRP A 353 -26.16 2.46 18.17
CA TRP A 353 -25.00 2.58 19.06
C TRP A 353 -24.49 1.20 19.50
N ALA A 354 -23.17 1.08 19.62
CA ALA A 354 -22.57 -0.01 20.38
C ALA A 354 -22.79 0.24 21.87
N VAL A 355 -23.02 -0.81 22.67
CA VAL A 355 -23.32 -0.67 24.10
C VAL A 355 -22.36 -1.49 24.94
N ARG A 356 -21.83 -0.86 25.99
CA ARG A 356 -21.08 -1.49 27.09
C ARG A 356 -21.82 -1.20 28.39
N THR A 357 -21.83 -2.16 29.31
CA THR A 357 -22.52 -2.01 30.60
C THR A 357 -21.55 -2.21 31.76
N ALA A 358 -21.83 -1.60 32.90
CA ALA A 358 -21.17 -1.95 34.15
C ALA A 358 -21.32 -3.47 34.43
N PRO A 359 -20.35 -4.14 35.08
CA PRO A 359 -19.20 -3.58 35.81
C PRO A 359 -17.96 -3.26 34.96
N GLN A 360 -18.00 -3.41 33.63
CA GLN A 360 -16.84 -3.09 32.79
C GLN A 360 -16.46 -1.61 32.93
N ALA A 361 -15.17 -1.32 33.11
CA ALA A 361 -14.67 0.04 33.24
C ALA A 361 -14.98 0.88 31.99
N ARG A 362 -15.38 2.14 32.21
CA ARG A 362 -15.67 3.08 31.12
C ARG A 362 -14.38 3.55 30.45
N GLU A 363 -14.19 3.21 29.18
CA GLU A 363 -13.10 3.77 28.39
C GLU A 363 -13.28 5.28 28.11
N PRO A 364 -12.20 6.06 27.93
CA PRO A 364 -12.29 7.51 27.73
C PRO A 364 -13.10 7.95 26.50
N ASN A 365 -13.19 7.10 25.48
CA ASN A 365 -13.92 7.29 24.22
C ASN A 365 -15.41 6.92 24.30
N HIS A 366 -15.87 6.27 25.37
CA HIS A 366 -17.27 5.91 25.53
C HIS A 366 -18.08 7.09 26.07
N VAL A 367 -19.26 7.35 25.50
CA VAL A 367 -20.21 8.29 26.11
C VAL A 367 -20.84 7.60 27.31
N GLY A 368 -20.78 8.22 28.48
CA GLY A 368 -21.30 7.61 29.71
C GLY A 368 -22.71 8.07 29.99
N VAL A 369 -23.57 7.11 30.32
CA VAL A 369 -24.95 7.31 30.77
C VAL A 369 -25.15 6.52 32.06
N GLU A 370 -25.81 7.16 33.04
CA GLU A 370 -26.23 6.52 34.27
C GLU A 370 -27.76 6.51 34.31
N VAL A 371 -28.34 5.32 34.35
CA VAL A 371 -29.79 5.14 34.41
C VAL A 371 -30.23 5.33 35.85
N VAL A 372 -31.04 6.36 36.07
CA VAL A 372 -31.53 6.79 37.39
C VAL A 372 -33.05 6.86 37.40
N GLU A 373 -33.63 7.05 38.58
CA GLU A 373 -35.05 7.34 38.74
C GLU A 373 -35.42 8.68 38.08
N GLU A 374 -36.69 8.82 37.67
CA GLU A 374 -37.20 9.99 36.93
C GLU A 374 -36.93 11.32 37.65
N ALA A 375 -37.11 11.36 38.97
CA ALA A 375 -36.86 12.53 39.79
C ALA A 375 -35.39 13.00 39.81
N ARG A 376 -34.44 12.16 39.38
CA ARG A 376 -32.99 12.45 39.35
C ARG A 376 -32.45 12.63 37.93
N SER A 377 -33.34 12.60 36.93
CA SER A 377 -32.95 12.70 35.53
C SER A 377 -32.45 14.11 35.19
N GLU A 378 -31.26 14.19 34.62
CA GLU A 378 -30.65 15.45 34.15
C GLU A 378 -30.83 15.61 32.61
N ALA A 379 -31.78 14.89 32.02
CA ALA A 379 -31.99 14.84 30.57
C ALA A 379 -32.31 16.21 29.95
N THR A 380 -33.10 17.02 30.66
CA THR A 380 -33.57 18.34 30.24
C THR A 380 -32.73 19.50 30.78
N GLU A 381 -31.79 19.24 31.70
CA GLU A 381 -30.94 20.28 32.29
C GLU A 381 -30.04 20.95 31.24
N PHE A 382 -29.74 22.23 31.42
CA PHE A 382 -28.87 22.98 30.49
C PHE A 382 -27.40 22.54 30.59
N ASN A 383 -26.90 22.28 31.79
CA ASN A 383 -25.51 21.91 32.06
C ASN A 383 -25.39 20.65 32.94
N PRO A 384 -25.74 19.47 32.40
CA PRO A 384 -25.77 18.23 33.17
C PRO A 384 -24.37 17.74 33.54
N VAL A 385 -24.29 16.91 34.58
CA VAL A 385 -23.05 16.22 34.98
C VAL A 385 -22.84 15.01 34.06
N TRP A 386 -21.57 14.62 33.84
CA TRP A 386 -21.22 13.46 32.99
C TRP A 386 -20.52 12.37 33.82
N PRO A 387 -20.96 11.08 33.79
CA PRO A 387 -21.96 10.47 32.90
C PRO A 387 -23.36 11.08 33.04
N LEU A 388 -24.07 11.20 31.91
CA LEU A 388 -25.39 11.86 31.88
C LEU A 388 -26.38 10.98 32.66
N LYS A 389 -26.97 11.54 33.71
CA LYS A 389 -28.04 10.86 34.45
C LYS A 389 -29.33 11.00 33.68
N VAL A 390 -29.96 9.88 33.34
CA VAL A 390 -31.20 9.86 32.57
C VAL A 390 -32.14 8.80 33.12
N SER A 391 -33.43 9.10 33.12
CA SER A 391 -34.45 8.09 33.34
C SER A 391 -34.66 7.21 32.11
N LEU A 392 -35.26 6.04 32.30
CA LEU A 392 -35.61 5.15 31.19
C LEU A 392 -36.67 5.77 30.25
N ALA A 393 -37.56 6.60 30.79
CA ALA A 393 -38.56 7.35 30.03
C ALA A 393 -37.88 8.41 29.15
N ASP A 394 -36.96 9.19 29.72
CA ASP A 394 -36.27 10.26 29.00
C ASP A 394 -35.33 9.74 27.91
N LEU A 395 -34.79 8.53 28.08
CA LEU A 395 -34.02 7.87 27.03
C LEU A 395 -34.82 7.65 25.74
N GLN A 396 -36.14 7.77 25.73
CA GLN A 396 -36.93 7.71 24.49
C GLN A 396 -36.99 9.05 23.76
N LEU A 397 -36.64 10.15 24.42
CA LEU A 397 -36.68 11.49 23.86
C LEU A 397 -35.58 11.69 22.81
N ARG A 398 -35.96 12.25 21.66
CA ARG A 398 -35.02 12.60 20.58
C ARG A 398 -33.93 13.56 21.05
N ALA A 399 -34.27 14.50 21.94
CA ALA A 399 -33.32 15.47 22.49
C ALA A 399 -32.16 14.80 23.25
N VAL A 400 -32.43 13.70 23.97
CA VAL A 400 -31.39 12.93 24.67
C VAL A 400 -30.47 12.26 23.67
N LYS A 401 -31.01 11.65 22.60
CA LYS A 401 -30.20 11.08 21.52
C LYS A 401 -29.28 12.14 20.89
N GLU A 402 -29.80 13.29 20.51
CA GLU A 402 -29.02 14.37 19.90
C GLU A 402 -27.95 14.91 20.86
N ARG A 403 -28.25 15.01 22.16
CA ARG A 403 -27.29 15.39 23.20
C ARG A 403 -26.15 14.37 23.32
N LEU A 404 -26.46 13.07 23.27
CA LEU A 404 -25.46 12.01 23.29
C LEU A 404 -24.59 12.03 22.03
N GLU A 405 -25.18 12.25 20.85
CA GLU A 405 -24.46 12.39 19.58
C GLU A 405 -23.49 13.59 19.61
N ARG A 406 -23.95 14.76 20.06
CA ARG A 406 -23.09 15.94 20.24
C ARG A 406 -21.96 15.67 21.23
N ARG A 407 -22.26 14.99 22.35
CA ARG A 407 -21.22 14.65 23.34
C ARG A 407 -20.16 13.72 22.76
N ASP A 408 -20.60 12.74 21.98
CA ASP A 408 -19.71 11.82 21.30
C ASP A 408 -18.76 12.58 20.36
N GLU A 409 -19.30 13.46 19.53
CA GLU A 409 -18.52 14.26 18.58
C GLU A 409 -17.50 15.15 19.30
N ILE A 410 -17.89 15.81 20.39
CA ILE A 410 -16.97 16.59 21.25
C ILE A 410 -15.82 15.71 21.79
N LYS A 411 -16.13 14.49 22.26
CA LYS A 411 -15.10 13.57 22.76
C LYS A 411 -14.14 13.14 21.66
N VAL A 412 -14.68 12.77 20.50
CA VAL A 412 -13.90 12.33 19.34
C VAL A 412 -13.00 13.47 18.83
N ARG A 413 -13.51 14.70 18.75
CA ARG A 413 -12.75 15.91 18.41
C ARG A 413 -11.60 16.15 19.40
N ARG A 414 -11.87 16.11 20.70
CA ARG A 414 -10.83 16.26 21.74
C ARG A 414 -9.74 15.18 21.64
N GLN A 415 -10.11 13.95 21.31
CA GLN A 415 -9.15 12.86 21.10
C GLN A 415 -8.29 13.08 19.85
N LEU A 416 -8.90 13.56 18.76
CA LEU A 416 -8.18 13.95 17.56
C LEU A 416 -7.12 15.01 17.88
N PHE A 417 -7.50 16.13 18.51
CA PHE A 417 -6.56 17.19 18.87
C PHE A 417 -5.46 16.73 19.82
N ARG A 418 -5.80 15.99 20.89
CA ARG A 418 -4.78 15.45 21.81
C ARG A 418 -3.81 14.50 21.11
N GLY A 419 -4.30 13.70 20.17
CA GLY A 419 -3.45 12.79 19.42
C GLY A 419 -2.55 13.52 18.43
N LEU A 420 -3.07 14.51 17.71
CA LEU A 420 -2.27 15.39 16.84
C LEU A 420 -1.22 16.16 17.65
N GLN A 421 -1.54 16.64 18.86
CA GLN A 421 -0.59 17.30 19.75
C GLN A 421 0.58 16.38 20.11
N LYS A 422 0.28 15.12 20.47
CA LYS A 422 1.29 14.11 20.80
C LYS A 422 2.18 13.78 19.60
N LEU A 423 1.59 13.66 18.40
CA LEU A 423 2.32 13.44 17.16
C LEU A 423 3.22 14.63 16.85
N PHE A 424 2.69 15.84 16.89
CA PHE A 424 3.41 17.06 16.58
C PHE A 424 4.57 17.30 17.54
N LYS A 425 4.38 17.08 18.85
CA LYS A 425 5.46 17.18 19.85
C LYS A 425 6.62 16.22 19.56
N ARG A 426 6.34 15.04 19.00
CA ARG A 426 7.38 14.08 18.60
C ARG A 426 8.01 14.48 17.26
N ALA A 427 7.20 14.89 16.30
CA ALA A 427 7.66 15.30 14.98
C ALA A 427 8.54 16.56 15.04
N SER A 428 8.22 17.51 15.93
CA SER A 428 8.97 18.75 16.09
C SER A 428 10.41 18.58 16.57
N VAL A 429 10.82 17.38 16.99
CA VAL A 429 12.22 17.06 17.32
C VAL A 429 13.06 16.86 16.04
N PHE A 430 12.41 16.52 14.92
CA PHE A 430 13.06 16.19 13.64
C PHE A 430 13.04 17.39 12.67
N LYS A 431 13.34 18.58 13.18
CA LYS A 431 13.47 19.78 12.34
C LYS A 431 14.79 19.71 11.58
N GLY A 432 14.74 19.81 10.26
CA GLY A 432 15.91 19.83 9.40
C GLY A 432 16.62 21.20 9.45
N PRO A 433 17.94 21.24 9.16
CA PRO A 433 18.71 22.49 9.19
C PRO A 433 18.33 23.47 8.06
N ALA A 434 17.79 22.97 6.95
CA ALA A 434 17.44 23.77 5.76
C ALA A 434 15.97 24.24 5.72
N GLY A 435 15.23 24.13 6.83
CA GLY A 435 13.80 24.44 6.86
C GLY A 435 12.93 23.34 6.22
N GLY A 436 11.72 23.69 5.79
CA GLY A 436 10.71 22.79 5.22
C GLY A 436 9.47 22.64 6.09
N GLY A 437 8.76 21.52 6.00
CA GLY A 437 7.63 21.22 6.86
C GLY A 437 7.26 19.75 7.03
N PHE A 438 6.07 19.55 7.59
CA PHE A 438 5.47 18.25 7.87
C PHE A 438 4.19 18.05 7.07
N TRP A 439 4.04 16.85 6.52
CA TRP A 439 2.82 16.39 5.84
C TRP A 439 1.93 15.61 6.79
N LEU A 440 0.67 16.02 6.88
CA LEU A 440 -0.37 15.34 7.64
C LEU A 440 -1.53 14.90 6.75
N ALA A 441 -1.86 13.61 6.83
CA ALA A 441 -3.06 13.08 6.17
C ALA A 441 -3.69 11.91 6.96
N PRO A 442 -4.14 12.15 8.22
CA PRO A 442 -4.59 11.08 9.13
C PRO A 442 -5.87 10.36 8.68
N HIS A 443 -6.55 10.88 7.66
CA HIS A 443 -7.77 10.32 7.11
C HIS A 443 -7.53 9.27 6.00
N TRP A 444 -6.31 9.18 5.47
CA TRP A 444 -5.95 8.14 4.50
C TRP A 444 -5.38 6.92 5.22
N TRP A 445 -5.91 5.73 4.89
CA TRP A 445 -5.54 4.50 5.58
C TRP A 445 -4.13 3.99 5.24
N PHE A 446 -3.60 4.38 4.08
CA PHE A 446 -2.27 4.00 3.59
C PHE A 446 -1.18 4.99 4.00
N VAL A 447 -1.54 6.17 4.51
CA VAL A 447 -0.57 7.11 5.11
C VAL A 447 -0.40 6.71 6.57
N GLU A 448 0.74 6.08 6.90
CA GLU A 448 0.90 5.49 8.23
C GLU A 448 1.12 6.54 9.33
N GLY A 449 1.64 7.73 9.04
CA GLY A 449 2.09 8.73 10.03
C GLY A 449 2.44 10.10 9.41
N VAL A 450 3.21 10.91 10.14
CA VAL A 450 3.63 12.25 9.68
C VAL A 450 4.81 12.11 8.72
N GLY A 451 4.73 12.66 7.52
CA GLY A 451 5.88 12.74 6.61
C GLY A 451 6.69 14.01 6.86
N ARG A 452 8.02 13.96 6.79
CA ARG A 452 8.86 15.17 6.75
C ARG A 452 9.22 15.47 5.30
N GLU A 453 9.04 16.71 4.89
CA GLU A 453 9.60 17.19 3.63
C GLU A 453 11.10 17.46 3.79
N ASP A 454 11.95 16.70 3.11
CA ASP A 454 13.38 16.95 3.10
C ASP A 454 13.71 18.00 2.03
N ALA A 455 14.36 19.08 2.46
CA ALA A 455 14.76 20.19 1.60
C ALA A 455 15.79 19.77 0.51
N ASP A 456 16.57 18.71 0.78
CA ASP A 456 17.68 18.25 -0.08
C ASP A 456 17.28 17.13 -1.05
N SER A 457 16.00 16.99 -1.37
CA SER A 457 15.43 15.88 -2.14
C SER A 457 15.84 15.85 -3.63
N ALA A 458 17.14 15.67 -3.92
CA ALA A 458 17.57 15.09 -5.18
C ALA A 458 17.24 13.59 -5.25
N SER A 459 16.93 12.95 -4.12
CA SER A 459 16.42 11.58 -4.09
C SER A 459 14.89 11.56 -4.30
N GLU A 460 14.42 10.75 -5.25
CA GLU A 460 13.01 10.39 -5.44
C GLU A 460 12.46 9.49 -4.30
N GLU A 461 13.16 9.42 -3.17
CA GLU A 461 12.77 8.56 -2.06
C GLU A 461 11.57 9.15 -1.30
N SER A 462 10.68 8.28 -0.86
CA SER A 462 9.51 8.69 -0.08
C SER A 462 9.94 9.44 1.19
N PRO A 463 9.25 10.53 1.56
CA PRO A 463 9.61 11.35 2.71
C PRO A 463 9.71 10.48 3.97
N PRO A 464 10.76 10.64 4.79
CA PRO A 464 10.93 9.83 5.98
C PRO A 464 9.74 10.04 6.91
N MET A 465 9.18 8.93 7.37
CA MET A 465 8.05 8.94 8.29
C MET A 465 8.56 9.28 9.68
N VAL A 466 8.05 10.37 10.25
CA VAL A 466 8.46 10.87 11.56
C VAL A 466 7.44 10.54 12.63
N GLY A 467 7.94 9.95 13.73
CA GLY A 467 7.13 9.62 14.89
C GLY A 467 6.30 8.35 14.74
N PRO A 468 5.39 8.08 15.69
CA PRO A 468 4.57 6.87 15.66
C PRO A 468 3.47 6.96 14.61
N ALA A 469 3.02 5.80 14.12
CA ALA A 469 1.89 5.72 13.19
C ALA A 469 0.60 6.35 13.77
N TYR A 470 -0.23 6.95 12.92
CA TYR A 470 -1.52 7.55 13.28
C TYR A 470 -2.40 6.57 14.05
N SER A 471 -2.44 5.30 13.66
CA SER A 471 -3.26 4.29 14.33
C SER A 471 -2.86 4.02 15.79
N ARG A 472 -1.64 4.40 16.20
CA ARG A 472 -1.18 4.27 17.59
C ARG A 472 -1.57 5.45 18.46
N VAL A 473 -1.72 6.64 17.87
CA VAL A 473 -1.95 7.88 18.63
C VAL A 473 -3.38 8.41 18.47
N LEU A 474 -4.02 8.13 17.35
CA LEU A 474 -5.38 8.51 17.01
C LEU A 474 -6.30 7.29 17.08
N PRO A 475 -7.26 7.25 18.02
CA PRO A 475 -8.30 6.22 18.02
C PRO A 475 -9.01 6.15 16.67
N ARG A 476 -9.52 4.98 16.31
CA ARG A 476 -10.19 4.75 15.02
C ARG A 476 -11.30 5.79 14.73
N ARG A 477 -12.12 6.10 15.74
CA ARG A 477 -13.20 7.09 15.60
C ARG A 477 -12.70 8.52 15.41
N ALA A 478 -11.58 8.89 16.03
CA ALA A 478 -10.93 10.18 15.79
C ALA A 478 -10.45 10.31 14.34
N ARG A 479 -9.89 9.24 13.77
CA ARG A 479 -9.51 9.22 12.34
C ARG A 479 -10.72 9.27 11.41
N GLN A 480 -11.81 8.59 11.74
CA GLN A 480 -13.06 8.66 10.97
C GLN A 480 -13.68 10.06 11.01
N HIS A 481 -13.62 10.74 12.16
CA HIS A 481 -14.06 12.14 12.26
C HIS A 481 -13.15 13.07 11.46
N ALA A 482 -11.82 12.89 11.54
CA ALA A 482 -10.89 13.60 10.67
C ALA A 482 -11.20 13.36 9.19
N HIS A 483 -11.52 12.12 8.80
CA HIS A 483 -11.96 11.81 7.44
C HIS A 483 -13.26 12.52 7.07
N ALA A 484 -14.26 12.54 7.96
CA ALA A 484 -15.51 13.25 7.71
C ALA A 484 -15.27 14.75 7.49
N VAL A 485 -14.55 15.41 8.39
CA VAL A 485 -14.24 16.85 8.33
C VAL A 485 -13.40 17.19 7.09
N LEU A 486 -12.30 16.47 6.85
CA LEU A 486 -11.37 16.78 5.78
C LEU A 486 -11.97 16.49 4.39
N ARG A 487 -12.74 15.42 4.23
CA ARG A 487 -13.47 15.16 2.99
C ARG A 487 -14.58 16.17 2.74
N ALA A 488 -15.32 16.56 3.77
CA ALA A 488 -16.38 17.55 3.69
C ALA A 488 -15.85 18.94 3.30
N THR A 489 -14.71 19.32 3.86
CA THR A 489 -14.04 20.60 3.58
C THR A 489 -13.16 20.57 2.33
N GLN A 490 -13.06 19.42 1.64
CA GLN A 490 -12.19 19.20 0.49
C GLN A 490 -10.72 19.56 0.78
N VAL A 491 -10.20 19.12 1.91
CA VAL A 491 -8.77 19.21 2.25
C VAL A 491 -8.20 17.81 2.29
N ASP A 492 -7.40 17.45 1.29
CA ASP A 492 -6.89 16.09 1.12
C ASP A 492 -5.57 15.85 1.87
N MET A 493 -4.78 16.90 2.06
CA MET A 493 -3.54 16.89 2.83
C MET A 493 -3.34 18.23 3.54
N ILE A 494 -2.57 18.21 4.63
CA ILE A 494 -2.19 19.42 5.36
C ILE A 494 -0.68 19.49 5.41
N PHE A 495 -0.12 20.61 4.98
CA PHE A 495 1.29 20.93 5.11
C PHE A 495 1.50 21.91 6.25
N ILE A 496 2.53 21.70 7.07
CA ILE A 496 2.85 22.57 8.20
C ILE A 496 4.31 22.97 8.14
N GLU A 497 4.58 24.26 7.95
CA GLU A 497 5.94 24.81 7.96
C GLU A 497 6.61 24.65 9.33
N ASP A 498 7.92 24.44 9.31
CA ASP A 498 8.75 24.54 10.50
C ASP A 498 8.57 25.89 11.21
N GLY A 499 8.34 25.83 12.51
CA GLY A 499 8.11 27.02 13.36
C GLY A 499 6.63 27.30 13.64
N VAL A 500 5.70 26.66 12.95
CA VAL A 500 4.30 26.64 13.36
C VAL A 500 4.16 25.81 14.63
N THR A 501 3.58 26.38 15.69
CA THR A 501 3.35 25.65 16.94
C THR A 501 2.08 24.79 16.86
N PHE A 502 1.92 23.78 17.72
CA PHE A 502 0.68 23.01 17.75
C PHE A 502 -0.55 23.88 18.06
N ARG A 503 -0.41 24.92 18.90
CA ARG A 503 -1.52 25.85 19.21
C ARG A 503 -1.97 26.62 17.98
N ASN A 504 -1.03 26.96 17.10
CA ASN A 504 -1.30 27.61 15.83
C ASN A 504 -2.03 26.66 14.87
N LEU A 505 -1.54 25.43 14.72
CA LEU A 505 -2.23 24.36 13.97
C LEU A 505 -3.64 24.10 14.51
N GLU A 506 -3.80 24.01 15.82
CA GLU A 506 -5.09 23.76 16.47
C GLU A 506 -6.13 24.81 16.09
N ARG A 507 -5.74 26.09 16.01
CA ARG A 507 -6.64 27.18 15.58
C ARG A 507 -7.12 26.99 14.14
N ALA A 508 -6.20 26.70 13.21
CA ALA A 508 -6.57 26.44 11.81
C ALA A 508 -7.49 25.21 11.69
N LEU A 509 -7.20 24.13 12.42
CA LEU A 509 -8.05 22.94 12.43
C LEU A 509 -9.42 23.18 13.09
N ARG A 510 -9.53 24.12 14.03
CA ARG A 510 -10.83 24.52 14.62
C ARG A 510 -11.72 25.20 13.59
N VAL A 511 -11.16 26.07 12.75
CA VAL A 511 -11.88 26.68 11.61
C VAL A 511 -12.44 25.59 10.68
N LEU A 512 -11.63 24.58 10.34
CA LEU A 512 -12.12 23.45 9.53
C LEU A 512 -13.28 22.69 10.20
N THR A 513 -13.19 22.44 11.51
CA THR A 513 -14.27 21.75 12.24
C THR A 513 -15.53 22.61 12.34
N GLU A 514 -15.39 23.92 12.49
CA GLU A 514 -16.51 24.85 12.54
C GLU A 514 -17.22 24.94 11.19
N LEU A 515 -16.46 25.05 10.10
CA LEU A 515 -17.00 25.02 8.74
C LEU A 515 -17.78 23.72 8.47
N TYR A 516 -17.25 22.59 8.95
CA TYR A 516 -17.93 21.30 8.89
C TYR A 516 -19.22 21.29 9.74
N ASP A 517 -19.18 21.78 10.98
CA ASP A 517 -20.33 21.81 11.89
C ASP A 517 -21.47 22.69 11.34
N VAL A 518 -21.14 23.84 10.75
CA VAL A 518 -22.12 24.80 10.22
C VAL A 518 -22.73 24.33 8.90
N HIS A 519 -21.90 23.84 7.97
CA HIS A 519 -22.35 23.56 6.61
C HIS A 519 -22.57 22.07 6.30
N GLY A 520 -22.27 21.16 7.23
CA GLY A 520 -22.45 19.72 7.05
C GLY A 520 -21.70 19.13 5.84
N GLY A 521 -20.65 19.82 5.35
CA GLY A 521 -19.88 19.44 4.17
C GLY A 521 -20.45 19.88 2.82
N THR A 522 -21.45 20.76 2.80
CA THR A 522 -21.92 21.40 1.57
C THR A 522 -20.95 22.47 1.05
N ARG A 523 -20.06 22.97 1.92
CA ARG A 523 -19.10 24.04 1.62
C ARG A 523 -17.66 23.57 1.77
N ARG A 524 -16.85 23.80 0.73
CA ARG A 524 -15.40 23.58 0.76
C ARG A 524 -14.70 24.68 1.57
N ALA A 525 -13.58 24.33 2.21
CA ALA A 525 -12.72 25.32 2.86
C ALA A 525 -12.00 26.16 1.81
N GLU A 526 -11.90 27.47 2.03
CA GLU A 526 -11.21 28.44 1.18
C GLU A 526 -10.23 29.24 2.04
N GLU A 527 -9.22 29.86 1.42
CA GLU A 527 -8.21 30.66 2.12
C GLU A 527 -8.84 31.77 2.99
N MET A 528 -9.91 32.39 2.51
CA MET A 528 -10.64 33.44 3.23
C MET A 528 -11.17 32.99 4.60
N HIS A 529 -11.45 31.68 4.79
CA HIS A 529 -11.96 31.16 6.07
C HIS A 529 -10.90 31.18 7.17
N PHE A 530 -9.62 31.23 6.79
CA PHE A 530 -8.50 31.23 7.73
C PHE A 530 -7.92 32.63 7.98
N ARG A 531 -8.48 33.66 7.35
CA ARG A 531 -8.10 35.05 7.61
C ARG A 531 -8.36 35.37 9.09
N GLY A 532 -7.42 36.06 9.71
CA GLY A 532 -7.53 36.40 11.14
C GLY A 532 -7.06 35.34 12.10
N VAL A 533 -6.64 34.16 11.64
CA VAL A 533 -6.02 33.16 12.52
C VAL A 533 -4.66 33.69 12.97
N PRO A 534 -4.48 34.04 14.26
CA PRO A 534 -3.28 34.77 14.67
C PRO A 534 -2.02 33.91 14.59
N LYS A 535 -0.94 34.50 14.04
CA LYS A 535 0.41 33.91 13.88
C LYS A 535 0.53 32.81 12.83
N VAL A 536 -0.46 32.69 11.95
CA VAL A 536 -0.51 31.66 10.91
C VAL A 536 -1.00 32.29 9.62
N ARG A 537 -0.32 31.99 8.53
CA ARG A 537 -0.86 32.21 7.19
C ARG A 537 -1.27 30.86 6.61
N ALA A 538 -2.54 30.73 6.27
CA ALA A 538 -3.06 29.53 5.64
C ALA A 538 -3.29 29.78 4.15
N MET A 539 -2.88 28.83 3.32
CA MET A 539 -2.98 28.90 1.86
C MET A 539 -3.50 27.55 1.36
N ILE A 540 -4.40 27.53 0.40
CA ILE A 540 -4.98 26.30 -0.12
C ILE A 540 -4.55 26.12 -1.56
N HIS A 541 -3.78 25.08 -1.82
CA HIS A 541 -3.32 24.76 -3.16
C HIS A 541 -4.10 23.60 -3.74
N GLU A 542 -4.53 23.76 -4.98
CA GLU A 542 -5.13 22.69 -5.77
C GLU A 542 -4.08 22.20 -6.78
N TYR A 543 -3.46 21.06 -6.48
CA TYR A 543 -2.59 20.39 -7.44
C TYR A 543 -3.45 19.58 -8.40
N GLU A 544 -3.36 19.92 -9.68
CA GLU A 544 -4.03 19.20 -10.77
C GLU A 544 -3.03 18.80 -11.86
N PRO A 545 -3.20 17.63 -12.48
CA PRO A 545 -2.31 17.18 -13.55
C PRO A 545 -2.19 18.22 -14.66
N GLY A 546 -0.97 18.60 -15.01
CA GLY A 546 -0.67 19.59 -16.05
C GLY A 546 -0.73 21.06 -15.60
N ASN A 547 -1.01 21.34 -14.33
CA ASN A 547 -0.93 22.68 -13.76
C ASN A 547 0.06 22.71 -12.59
N PRO A 548 1.38 22.72 -12.86
CA PRO A 548 2.38 22.75 -11.79
C PRO A 548 2.25 24.05 -10.99
N PHE A 549 2.27 23.93 -9.66
CA PHE A 549 2.27 25.07 -8.76
C PHE A 549 3.52 25.92 -8.97
N ARG A 550 3.35 27.25 -9.04
CA ARG A 550 4.46 28.21 -9.09
C ARG A 550 4.22 29.34 -8.09
N SER A 551 5.14 29.55 -7.14
CA SER A 551 5.07 30.67 -6.20
C SER A 551 6.44 31.24 -5.91
N ASP A 552 6.57 32.56 -6.09
CA ASP A 552 7.81 33.28 -5.85
C ASP A 552 8.11 33.48 -4.35
N LEU A 553 7.10 33.36 -3.48
CA LEU A 553 7.18 33.75 -2.05
C LEU A 553 7.30 32.56 -1.08
N TYR A 554 6.82 31.39 -1.49
CA TYR A 554 6.74 30.21 -0.62
C TYR A 554 7.41 29.02 -1.31
N PRO A 555 8.23 28.23 -0.57
CA PRO A 555 8.93 27.09 -1.16
C PRO A 555 7.92 26.11 -1.78
N GLU A 556 8.21 25.70 -3.02
CA GLU A 556 7.39 24.78 -3.79
C GLU A 556 7.62 23.35 -3.29
N PRO A 557 6.57 22.68 -2.80
CA PRO A 557 6.69 21.27 -2.48
C PRO A 557 6.71 20.46 -3.78
N LYS A 558 7.65 19.52 -3.87
CA LYS A 558 7.77 18.65 -5.04
C LYS A 558 6.62 17.65 -5.06
N PHE A 559 5.69 17.85 -5.97
CA PHE A 559 4.63 16.88 -6.25
C PHE A 559 4.93 16.16 -7.56
N ASP A 560 4.47 14.92 -7.64
CA ASP A 560 4.43 14.18 -8.89
C ASP A 560 3.46 14.88 -9.85
N ASP A 561 3.87 15.09 -11.11
CA ASP A 561 3.16 15.87 -12.14
C ASP A 561 1.74 15.35 -12.43
N LEU A 562 1.47 14.10 -12.07
CA LEU A 562 0.15 13.46 -12.22
C LEU A 562 -0.68 13.38 -10.94
N SER A 563 -0.17 13.82 -9.80
CA SER A 563 -0.93 13.78 -8.55
C SER A 563 -2.05 14.81 -8.54
N ARG A 564 -3.16 14.46 -7.87
CA ARG A 564 -4.29 15.36 -7.68
C ARG A 564 -4.66 15.45 -6.21
N VAL A 565 -4.40 16.61 -5.63
CA VAL A 565 -4.51 16.83 -4.19
C VAL A 565 -4.83 18.29 -3.88
N ARG A 566 -5.75 18.51 -2.95
CA ARG A 566 -6.00 19.83 -2.36
C ARG A 566 -5.30 19.93 -1.01
N VAL A 567 -4.26 20.76 -0.95
CA VAL A 567 -3.39 20.89 0.22
C VAL A 567 -3.70 22.17 0.98
N LEU A 568 -3.98 22.04 2.27
CA LEU A 568 -3.97 23.18 3.19
C LEU A 568 -2.55 23.39 3.71
N HIS A 569 -1.88 24.42 3.20
CA HIS A 569 -0.60 24.87 3.70
C HIS A 569 -0.78 25.80 4.89
N ILE A 570 -0.04 25.54 5.96
CA ILE A 570 -0.05 26.32 7.19
C ILE A 570 1.37 26.82 7.42
N PHE A 571 1.60 28.09 7.12
CA PHE A 571 2.86 28.78 7.29
C PHE A 571 2.89 29.59 8.57
N ARG A 572 4.09 29.85 9.07
CA ARG A 572 4.30 30.86 10.10
C ARG A 572 4.10 32.22 9.47
N ASP A 573 3.20 33.01 10.05
CA ASP A 573 3.03 34.40 9.65
C ASP A 573 4.31 35.19 9.96
N ARG A 574 4.84 35.87 8.94
CA ARG A 574 6.07 36.68 9.00
C ARG A 574 5.76 38.18 9.06
N GLY A 575 4.49 38.59 9.15
CA GLY A 575 4.08 39.99 9.25
C GLY A 575 4.21 40.78 7.95
N ALA A 576 4.29 40.11 6.81
CA ALA A 576 4.18 40.76 5.51
C ALA A 576 2.73 41.24 5.32
N SER A 577 2.58 42.48 4.84
CA SER A 577 1.33 43.22 4.59
C SER A 577 0.20 42.36 4.02
N GLU A 578 -0.63 41.78 4.88
CA GLU A 578 -1.98 41.40 4.47
C GLU A 578 -2.79 42.69 4.38
N GLU A 579 -3.45 42.93 3.24
CA GLU A 579 -4.51 43.94 3.19
C GLU A 579 -5.53 43.59 4.28
N LEU A 580 -5.66 44.50 5.26
CA LEU A 580 -6.71 44.46 6.28
C LEU A 580 -8.07 44.50 5.57
N THR A 581 -8.56 43.32 5.23
CA THR A 581 -9.91 43.12 4.70
C THR A 581 -10.77 42.70 5.88
N ASP A 582 -11.96 43.30 6.01
CA ASP A 582 -12.88 42.97 7.08
C ASP A 582 -13.20 41.47 7.05
N GLN A 583 -12.88 40.79 8.15
CA GLN A 583 -13.22 39.39 8.31
C GLN A 583 -14.74 39.26 8.32
N PRO A 584 -15.34 38.29 7.60
CA PRO A 584 -16.76 38.05 7.71
C PRO A 584 -17.05 37.62 9.16
N PHE A 585 -17.82 38.45 9.88
CA PHE A 585 -18.21 38.23 11.27
C PHE A 585 -19.08 36.96 11.44
N ASP A 586 -19.67 36.47 10.33
CA ASP A 586 -20.49 35.27 10.27
C ASP A 586 -20.33 34.56 8.91
N PHE A 587 -19.99 33.27 8.94
CA PHE A 587 -19.84 32.42 7.74
C PHE A 587 -21.18 32.11 7.06
N SER A 588 -22.31 32.32 7.73
CA SER A 588 -23.64 32.04 7.19
C SER A 588 -24.04 32.98 6.04
N TRP A 589 -23.46 34.19 5.98
CA TRP A 589 -23.80 35.23 4.99
C TRP A 589 -22.82 35.33 3.82
N THR A 590 -21.66 34.68 3.87
CA THR A 590 -20.75 34.69 2.72
C THR A 590 -21.28 33.74 1.64
N PRO A 591 -21.53 34.23 0.41
CA PRO A 591 -22.02 33.37 -0.66
C PRO A 591 -21.09 32.17 -0.85
N ALA A 592 -21.67 31.00 -1.08
CA ALA A 592 -20.88 29.82 -1.46
C ALA A 592 -20.16 30.16 -2.78
N PRO A 593 -18.85 29.85 -2.91
CA PRO A 593 -18.18 29.99 -4.19
C PRO A 593 -18.99 29.17 -5.21
N ALA A 594 -19.33 29.80 -6.34
CA ALA A 594 -20.05 29.10 -7.40
C ALA A 594 -19.28 27.82 -7.73
N PRO A 595 -19.94 26.65 -7.82
CA PRO A 595 -19.26 25.41 -8.13
C PRO A 595 -18.54 25.57 -9.48
N VAL A 596 -17.20 25.62 -9.41
CA VAL A 596 -16.33 25.71 -10.58
C VAL A 596 -16.61 24.47 -11.44
N GLY A 597 -17.21 24.68 -12.61
CA GLY A 597 -17.63 23.61 -13.54
C GLY A 597 -19.15 23.48 -13.76
N SER A 598 -19.99 24.36 -13.22
CA SER A 598 -21.45 24.38 -13.49
C SER A 598 -21.89 25.34 -14.60
N ALA A 599 -20.97 26.16 -15.14
CA ALA A 599 -21.24 27.01 -16.29
C ALA A 599 -20.72 26.34 -17.57
N GLY A 600 -21.64 25.85 -18.40
CA GLY A 600 -21.37 25.38 -19.77
C GLY A 600 -21.57 23.88 -20.00
N TRP A 601 -22.83 23.45 -20.00
CA TRP A 601 -23.34 22.37 -20.86
C TRP A 601 -24.62 22.86 -21.52
#